data_AF-A0A6L7GLL8-F1
#
_entry.id   AF-A0A6L7GLL8-F1
#
_cell.length_a   1.000
_cell.length_b   1.000
_cell.length_c   1.000
_cell.angle_alpha   90.00
_cell.angle_beta   90.00
_cell.angle_gamma   90.00
#
_symmetry.space_group_name_H-M   'P 1'
#
loop_
_entity.id
_entity.type
_entity.pdbx_description
1 polymer ?
#
loop_
_entity_poly.entity_id
_entity_poly.type
_entity_poly.pdbx_seq_one_letter_code
_entity_poly.pdbx_strand_id
1 'polypeptide(L)' 'MRTTLDIDPQVLAAARARVNDGRNKSVGEAVSELALAGLSSDQPRPTESNGLVLLPAEPGHVVTDGMVARAMLDDE' A
#
# COMPACT_ATOMS: atom_id res chain seq x y z
N MET A 1 5.59 23.44 -8.31
CA MET A 1 4.87 24.62 -7.75
C MET A 1 5.28 24.79 -6.30
N ARG A 2 5.40 26.02 -5.77
CA ARG A 2 5.65 26.27 -4.34
C ARG A 2 4.33 26.67 -3.71
N THR A 3 3.90 25.91 -2.71
CA THR A 3 2.64 26.11 -1.98
C THR A 3 2.93 25.96 -0.49
N THR A 4 2.29 26.77 0.34
CA THR A 4 2.28 26.58 1.79
C THR A 4 1.07 25.74 2.14
N LEU A 5 1.27 24.64 2.88
CA LEU A 5 0.24 23.69 3.26
C LEU A 5 0.41 23.35 4.74
N ASP A 6 -0.69 23.26 5.47
CA ASP A 6 -0.72 22.66 6.81
C ASP A 6 -0.76 21.13 6.65
N ILE A 7 0.16 20.43 7.31
CA ILE A 7 0.31 18.98 7.17
C ILE A 7 0.45 18.32 8.52
N ASP A 8 -0.13 17.13 8.64
CA ASP A 8 0.04 16.31 9.83
C ASP A 8 1.54 15.99 10.07
N PRO A 9 2.04 16.08 11.31
CA PRO A 9 3.44 15.76 11.63
C PRO A 9 3.89 14.36 11.19
N GLN A 10 2.99 13.37 11.18
CA GLN A 10 3.30 12.02 10.73
C GLN A 10 3.56 11.97 9.21
N VAL A 11 2.80 12.74 8.43
CA VAL A 11 3.02 12.84 6.97
C VAL A 11 4.37 13.50 6.69
N LEU A 12 4.72 14.55 7.45
CA LEU A 12 6.03 15.19 7.33
C LEU A 12 7.17 14.23 7.70
N ALA A 13 7.02 13.45 8.76
CA ALA A 13 8.01 12.46 9.17
C ALA A 13 8.21 11.39 8.08
N ALA A 14 7.12 10.87 7.51
CA ALA A 14 7.16 9.90 6.42
C ALA A 14 7.85 10.47 5.17
N ALA A 15 7.52 11.72 4.79
CA ALA A 15 8.15 12.39 3.65
C ALA A 15 9.67 12.57 3.86
N ARG A 16 10.09 12.96 5.07
CA ARG A 16 11.53 13.10 5.41
C ARG A 16 12.26 11.76 5.34
N ALA A 17 11.66 10.69 5.85
CA ALA A 17 12.24 9.35 5.78
C ALA A 17 12.50 8.94 4.32
N ARG A 18 11.54 9.17 3.41
CA ARG A 18 11.71 8.84 1.98
C ARG A 18 12.86 9.62 1.32
N VAL A 19 13.04 10.89 1.67
CA VAL A 19 14.18 11.69 1.17
C VAL A 19 15.49 11.15 1.72
N ASN A 20 15.56 10.83 3.02
CA ASN A 20 16.76 10.26 3.64
C ASN A 20 17.13 8.90 3.04
N ASP A 21 16.14 8.10 2.66
CA ASP A 21 16.33 6.82 1.97
C ASP A 21 16.70 6.97 0.48
N GLY A 22 16.79 8.21 -0.03
CA GLY A 22 17.12 8.50 -1.42
C GLY A 22 15.99 8.26 -2.43
N ARG A 23 14.76 7.99 -1.95
CA ARG A 23 13.59 7.75 -2.81
C ARG A 23 13.06 9.02 -3.47
N ASN A 24 13.33 10.19 -2.88
CA ASN A 24 12.84 11.48 -3.37
C ASN A 24 13.93 12.56 -3.25
N LYS A 25 13.94 13.53 -4.16
CA LYS A 25 14.94 14.62 -4.19
C LYS A 25 14.60 15.72 -3.19
N SER A 26 13.33 15.86 -2.82
CA SER A 26 12.88 16.87 -1.86
C SER A 26 11.66 16.43 -1.06
N VAL A 27 11.42 17.07 0.09
CA VAL A 27 10.23 16.83 0.92
C VAL A 27 8.95 17.14 0.15
N GLY A 28 8.93 18.20 -0.65
CA GLY A 28 7.75 18.56 -1.45
C GLY A 28 7.40 17.51 -2.51
N GLU A 29 8.41 16.91 -3.15
CA GLU A 29 8.24 15.79 -4.08
C GLU A 29 7.72 14.55 -3.35
N ALA A 30 8.30 14.21 -2.20
CA ALA A 30 7.85 13.07 -1.39
C ALA A 30 6.39 13.23 -0.92
N VAL A 31 5.99 14.43 -0.49
CA VAL A 31 4.59 14.72 -0.12
C VAL A 31 3.66 14.60 -1.33
N SER A 32 4.08 15.12 -2.49
CA SER A 32 3.28 15.03 -3.72
C SER A 32 3.07 13.58 -4.15
N GLU A 33 4.11 12.74 -4.08
CA GLU A 33 3.99 11.31 -4.39
C GLU A 33 3.09 10.57 -3.39
N LEU A 34 3.22 10.85 -2.10
CA LEU A 34 2.36 10.26 -1.07
C LEU A 34 0.89 10.63 -1.31
N ALA A 35 0.62 11.88 -1.67
CA ALA A 35 -0.73 12.34 -2.00
C ALA A 35 -1.28 11.65 -3.25
N LEU A 36 -0.48 11.55 -4.33
CA LEU A 36 -0.88 10.86 -5.56
C LEU A 36 -1.12 9.36 -5.32
N ALA A 37 -0.30 8.71 -4.49
CA ALA A 37 -0.48 7.32 -4.11
C ALA A 37 -1.81 7.13 -3.35
N GLY A 38 -2.16 8.03 -2.43
CA GLY A 38 -3.43 8.00 -1.72
C GLY A 38 -4.65 8.29 -2.62
N LEU A 39 -4.49 9.13 -3.64
CA LEU A 39 -5.55 9.38 -4.64
C LEU A 39 -5.73 8.19 -5.59
N SER A 40 -4.63 7.49 -5.91
CA SER A 40 -4.64 6.34 -6.81
C SER A 40 -5.00 5.04 -6.11
N SER A 41 -4.96 5.01 -4.77
CA SER A 41 -5.48 3.88 -4.01
C SER A 41 -7.01 3.90 -4.06
N ASP A 42 -7.57 3.35 -5.12
CA ASP A 42 -8.91 2.80 -5.09
C ASP A 42 -8.86 1.59 -4.15
N GLN A 43 -8.90 1.84 -2.83
CA GLN A 43 -8.82 0.75 -1.87
C GLN A 43 -10.08 -0.10 -2.04
N PRO A 44 -9.95 -1.37 -2.44
CA PRO A 44 -11.11 -2.23 -2.44
C PRO A 44 -11.51 -2.40 -0.97
N ARG A 45 -12.73 -1.95 -0.65
CA ARG A 45 -13.23 -1.91 0.71
C ARG A 45 -13.15 -3.32 1.29
N PRO A 46 -12.57 -3.49 2.49
CA PRO A 46 -12.59 -4.79 3.17
C PRO A 46 -14.03 -5.29 3.21
N THR A 47 -14.23 -6.52 2.75
CA THR A 47 -15.57 -7.12 2.78
C THR A 47 -15.73 -7.81 4.10
N GLU A 48 -16.78 -7.48 4.84
CA GLU A 48 -17.14 -8.25 6.01
C GLU A 48 -17.96 -9.47 5.60
N SER A 49 -17.52 -10.66 6.00
CA SER A 49 -18.26 -11.90 5.83
C SER A 49 -18.33 -12.61 7.17
N ASN A 50 -19.55 -12.88 7.66
CA ASN A 50 -19.79 -13.53 8.95
C ASN A 50 -19.05 -12.85 10.15
N GLY A 51 -18.93 -11.52 10.13
CA GLY A 51 -18.23 -10.75 11.17
C GLY A 51 -16.70 -10.78 11.09
N LEU A 52 -16.13 -11.38 10.04
CA LEU A 52 -14.71 -11.37 9.75
C LEU A 52 -14.40 -10.33 8.68
N VAL A 53 -13.40 -9.49 8.94
CA VAL A 53 -12.85 -8.56 7.95
C VAL A 53 -11.99 -9.36 6.98
N LEU A 54 -12.48 -9.54 5.76
CA LEU A 54 -11.73 -10.20 4.70
C LEU A 54 -10.91 -9.20 3.92
N LEU A 55 -9.70 -9.60 3.57
CA LEU A 55 -8.92 -8.93 2.54
C LEU A 55 -9.72 -8.95 1.24
N PRO A 56 -9.68 -7.86 0.45
CA PRO A 56 -10.37 -7.80 -0.82
C PRO A 56 -9.88 -8.91 -1.76
N ALA A 57 -10.83 -9.59 -2.41
CA ALA A 57 -10.52 -10.67 -3.34
C ALA A 57 -9.95 -10.10 -4.64
N GLU A 58 -8.80 -10.61 -5.08
CA GLU A 58 -8.21 -10.33 -6.39
C GLU A 58 -8.84 -11.23 -7.46
N PRO A 59 -9.60 -10.68 -8.42
CA PRO A 59 -10.21 -11.47 -9.49
C PRO A 59 -9.14 -12.23 -10.30
N GLY A 60 -9.32 -13.54 -10.48
CA GLY A 60 -8.41 -14.38 -11.25
C GLY A 60 -7.28 -15.04 -10.44
N HIS A 61 -7.11 -14.68 -9.17
CA HIS A 61 -6.18 -15.36 -8.26
C HIS A 61 -6.88 -16.47 -7.46
N VAL A 62 -7.33 -17.52 -8.15
CA VAL A 62 -7.99 -18.67 -7.52
C VAL A 62 -6.95 -19.67 -7.03
N VAL A 63 -6.89 -19.88 -5.72
CA VAL A 63 -6.09 -20.94 -5.10
C VAL A 63 -6.89 -22.24 -5.13
N THR A 64 -6.33 -23.29 -5.72
CA THR A 64 -6.96 -24.62 -5.79
C THR A 64 -6.20 -25.61 -4.92
N ASP A 65 -6.85 -26.70 -4.52
CA ASP A 65 -6.25 -27.75 -3.69
C ASP A 65 -4.95 -28.32 -4.31
N GLY A 66 -4.91 -28.46 -5.64
CA GLY A 66 -3.72 -28.92 -6.35
C GLY A 66 -2.56 -27.91 -6.39
N MET A 67 -2.82 -26.62 -6.16
CA MET A 67 -1.76 -25.62 -5.96
C MET A 67 -1.18 -25.72 -4.56
N VAL A 68 -2.03 -25.93 -3.55
CA VAL A 68 -1.61 -26.13 -2.15
C VAL A 68 -0.78 -27.40 -2.02
N ALA A 69 -1.23 -28.51 -2.60
CA ALA A 69 -0.50 -29.78 -2.56
C ALA A 69 0.89 -29.67 -3.19
N ARG A 70 1.06 -28.89 -4.26
CA ARG A 70 2.37 -28.65 -4.88
C ARG A 70 3.29 -27.79 -4.01
N ALA A 71 2.77 -26.71 -3.43
CA ALA A 71 3.55 -25.85 -2.55
C ALA A 71 4.11 -26.60 -1.33
N MET A 72 3.34 -27.54 -0.77
CA MET A 72 3.77 -28.34 0.39
C MET A 72 4.83 -29.41 0.05
N LEU A 73 5.01 -29.74 -1.23
CA LEU A 73 6.03 -30.69 -1.70
C LEU A 73 7.39 -30.02 -1.95
N ASP A 74 7.41 -28.70 -2.16
CA ASP A 74 8.63 -27.93 -2.43
C ASP A 74 9.42 -27.59 -1.14
N ASP A 75 8.86 -27.86 0.05
CA ASP A 75 9.49 -27.64 1.37
C ASP A 75 10.25 -28.88 1.92
N GLU A 76 10.41 -29.97 1.13
CA GLU A 76 11.18 -31.19 1.49
C GLU A 76 12.54 -31.32 0.77
#